data_AF-A0AAW6U6A1-F1
#
_entry.id   AF-A0AAW6U6A1-F1
#
_cell.length_a   1.000
_cell.length_b   1.000
_cell.length_c   1.000
_cell.angle_alpha   90.00
_cell.angle_beta   90.00
_cell.angle_gamma   90.00
#
_symmetry.space_group_name_H-M   'P 1'
#
loop_
_entity.id
_entity.type
_entity.pdbx_description
1 polymer ?
#
loop_
_entity_poly.entity_id
_entity_poly.type
_entity_poly.pdbx_seq_one_letter_code
_entity_poly.pdbx_strand_id
1 'polypeptide(L)'
;MTQYKRSLLIQFVVVLLATTAAVVGLMHLKDYVNRSEAMRAMTQLGGRILDYRSTRGALPPQSFIDDVKDQVDGAVRIGNVRYRALWIGPGAPDETILAYSEKRHPSSFLDDGFVVLRLDGSVEWLPSAQFRALLATQRADSEDPLDKP
;
A
#
# COMPACT_ATOMS: atom_id res chain seq x y z
N MET A 1 46.06 -25.66 -14.57
CA MET A 1 45.30 -25.27 -13.36
C MET A 1 45.02 -26.55 -12.57
N THR A 2 45.61 -26.72 -11.37
CA THR A 2 45.48 -27.96 -10.59
C THR A 2 44.01 -28.20 -10.18
N GLN A 3 43.57 -29.47 -10.14
CA GLN A 3 42.17 -29.84 -9.85
C GLN A 3 41.63 -29.17 -8.57
N TYR A 4 42.50 -29.00 -7.57
CA TYR A 4 42.21 -28.27 -6.33
C TYR A 4 41.76 -26.81 -6.56
N LYS A 5 42.45 -26.06 -7.43
CA LYS A 5 42.10 -24.67 -7.74
C LYS A 5 40.74 -24.56 -8.45
N ARG A 6 40.37 -25.55 -9.27
CA ARG A 6 39.04 -25.60 -9.92
C ARG A 6 37.92 -25.89 -8.92
N SER A 7 38.12 -26.84 -8.01
CA SER A 7 37.14 -27.18 -6.96
C SER A 7 36.86 -25.99 -6.04
N LEU A 8 37.91 -25.28 -5.62
CA LEU A 8 37.78 -24.10 -4.77
C LEU A 8 37.05 -22.95 -5.48
N LEU A 9 37.29 -22.77 -6.79
CA LEU A 9 36.60 -21.76 -7.60
C LEU A 9 35.12 -22.09 -7.78
N ILE A 10 34.78 -23.36 -8.01
CA ILE A 10 33.38 -23.83 -8.08
C ILE A 10 32.68 -23.61 -6.74
N GLN A 11 33.28 -24.00 -5.62
CA GLN A 11 32.71 -23.79 -4.29
C GLN A 11 32.47 -22.31 -4.00
N PHE A 12 33.44 -21.45 -4.33
CA PHE A 12 33.28 -20.00 -4.17
C PHE A 12 32.10 -19.46 -4.98
N VAL A 13 31.99 -19.86 -6.26
CA VAL A 13 30.87 -19.46 -7.12
C VAL A 13 29.54 -19.96 -6.57
N VAL A 14 29.47 -21.20 -6.09
CA VAL A 14 28.25 -21.79 -5.50
C VAL A 14 27.82 -21.00 -4.26
N VAL A 15 28.73 -20.70 -3.35
CA VAL A 15 28.41 -19.92 -2.14
C VAL A 15 27.95 -18.50 -2.50
N LEU A 16 28.60 -17.87 -3.49
CA LEU A 16 28.23 -16.53 -3.97
C LEU A 16 26.82 -16.52 -4.58
N LEU A 17 26.49 -17.51 -5.42
CA LEU A 17 25.16 -17.64 -6.02
C LEU A 17 24.10 -17.95 -4.96
N ALA A 18 24.38 -18.87 -4.02
CA ALA A 18 23.46 -19.21 -2.94
C ALA A 18 23.15 -18.00 -2.04
N THR A 19 24.18 -17.21 -1.70
CA THR A 19 24.02 -15.99 -0.89
C THR A 19 23.18 -14.96 -1.63
N THR A 20 23.46 -14.75 -2.92
CA THR A 20 22.69 -13.80 -3.75
C THR A 20 21.21 -14.21 -3.83
N ALA A 21 20.94 -15.50 -4.07
CA ALA A 21 19.59 -16.03 -4.13
C ALA A 21 18.85 -15.87 -2.79
N ALA A 22 19.52 -16.11 -1.66
CA ALA A 22 18.93 -15.92 -0.33
C ALA A 22 18.57 -14.46 -0.06
N VAL A 23 19.44 -13.52 -0.42
CA VAL A 23 19.18 -12.08 -0.25
C VAL A 23 17.98 -11.64 -1.10
N VAL A 24 17.95 -12.03 -2.38
CA VAL A 24 16.82 -11.71 -3.27
C VAL A 24 15.52 -12.32 -2.74
N GLY A 25 15.54 -13.58 -2.32
CA GLY A 25 14.37 -14.24 -1.72
C GLY A 25 13.87 -13.52 -0.47
N LEU A 26 14.76 -13.06 0.40
CA LEU A 26 14.39 -12.32 1.60
C LEU A 26 13.80 -10.93 1.28
N MET A 27 14.32 -10.25 0.26
CA MET A 27 13.77 -8.97 -0.21
C MET A 27 12.32 -9.13 -0.67
N HIS A 28 12.05 -10.13 -1.52
CA HIS A 28 10.68 -10.43 -1.97
C HIS A 28 9.72 -10.74 -0.82
N LEU A 29 10.17 -11.54 0.16
CA LEU A 29 9.35 -11.86 1.32
C LEU A 29 9.03 -10.61 2.14
N LYS A 30 10.02 -9.75 2.38
CA LYS A 30 9.85 -8.48 3.11
C LYS A 30 8.80 -7.60 2.45
N ASP A 31 8.86 -7.45 1.13
CA ASP A 31 7.93 -6.58 0.41
C ASP A 31 6.51 -7.15 0.37
N TYR A 32 6.37 -8.48 0.22
CA TYR A 32 5.08 -9.15 0.32
C TYR A 32 4.42 -8.95 1.70
N VAL A 33 5.22 -9.10 2.76
CA VAL A 33 4.74 -8.87 4.14
C VAL A 33 4.38 -7.40 4.34
N ASN A 34 5.19 -6.46 3.83
CA ASN A 34 4.88 -5.03 3.90
C ASN A 34 3.55 -4.67 3.22
N ARG A 35 3.31 -5.19 2.01
CA ARG A 35 2.04 -5.01 1.29
C ARG A 35 0.87 -5.60 2.06
N SER A 36 1.02 -6.83 2.56
CA SER A 36 -0.02 -7.52 3.33
C SER A 36 -0.37 -6.78 4.62
N GLU A 37 0.63 -6.30 5.36
CA GLU A 37 0.41 -5.51 6.57
C GLU A 37 -0.22 -4.14 6.27
N ALA A 38 0.19 -3.48 5.18
CA ALA A 38 -0.42 -2.21 4.78
C ALA A 38 -1.90 -2.37 4.41
N MET A 39 -2.25 -3.44 3.66
CA MET A 39 -3.65 -3.77 3.38
C MET A 39 -4.42 -4.06 4.67
N ARG A 40 -3.85 -4.85 5.59
CA ARG A 40 -4.48 -5.17 6.88
C ARG A 40 -4.72 -3.91 7.73
N ALA A 41 -3.75 -3.01 7.82
CA ALA A 41 -3.89 -1.74 8.51
C ALA A 41 -4.99 -0.87 7.89
N MET A 42 -5.06 -0.83 6.55
CA MET A 42 -6.11 -0.11 5.84
C MET A 42 -7.49 -0.74 6.05
N THR A 43 -7.58 -2.07 6.16
CA THR A 43 -8.84 -2.76 6.48
C THR A 43 -9.32 -2.39 7.89
N GLN A 44 -8.41 -2.31 8.86
CA GLN A 44 -8.76 -1.86 10.21
C GLN A 44 -9.24 -0.41 10.22
N LEU A 45 -8.55 0.47 9.47
CA LEU A 45 -8.98 1.86 9.30
C LEU A 45 -10.37 1.94 8.66
N GLY A 46 -10.60 1.17 7.60
CA GLY A 46 -11.89 1.04 6.93
C GLY A 46 -13.01 0.59 7.87
N GLY A 47 -12.75 -0.42 8.70
CA GLY A 47 -13.69 -0.87 9.74
C GLY A 47 -14.08 0.26 10.70
N ARG A 48 -13.10 1.02 11.22
CA ARG A 48 -13.39 2.16 12.10
C ARG A 48 -14.20 3.27 11.42
N ILE A 49 -13.95 3.51 10.13
CA ILE A 49 -14.71 4.49 9.35
C ILE A 49 -16.15 4.01 9.12
N LEU A 50 -16.35 2.74 8.79
CA LEU A 50 -17.67 2.16 8.62
C LEU A 50 -18.47 2.17 9.92
N ASP A 51 -17.85 1.86 11.05
CA ASP A 51 -18.47 1.94 12.38
C ASP A 51 -18.88 3.38 12.73
N TYR A 52 -18.03 4.36 12.40
CA TYR A 52 -18.38 5.77 12.54
C TYR A 52 -19.59 6.14 11.69
N ARG A 53 -19.60 5.70 10.42
CA ARG A 53 -20.68 5.96 9.46
C ARG A 53 -21.99 5.30 9.88
N SER A 54 -21.96 4.07 10.37
CA SER A 54 -23.16 3.36 10.83
C SER A 54 -23.78 4.04 12.07
N THR A 55 -22.95 4.62 12.93
CA THR A 55 -23.40 5.29 14.16
C THR A 55 -23.88 6.73 13.91
N ARG A 56 -23.21 7.48 13.03
CA ARG A 56 -23.46 8.92 12.84
C ARG A 56 -24.13 9.27 11.49
N GLY A 57 -24.27 8.32 10.58
CA GLY A 57 -24.85 8.51 9.25
C GLY A 57 -23.99 9.32 8.28
N ALA A 58 -22.74 9.65 8.64
CA ALA A 58 -21.84 10.49 7.85
C ALA A 58 -20.41 9.95 7.88
N LEU A 59 -19.61 10.31 6.86
CA LEU A 59 -18.18 10.01 6.87
C LEU A 59 -17.47 10.81 7.97
N PRO A 60 -16.45 10.22 8.64
CA PRO A 60 -15.69 10.92 9.65
C PRO A 60 -14.90 12.11 9.08
N PRO A 61 -14.60 13.13 9.90
CA PRO A 61 -13.71 14.22 9.51
C PRO A 61 -12.25 13.74 9.42
N GLN A 62 -11.40 14.51 8.74
CA GLN A 62 -9.96 14.23 8.61
C GLN A 62 -9.28 14.01 9.97
N SER A 63 -9.64 14.81 10.98
CA SER A 63 -9.05 14.68 12.33
C SER A 63 -9.25 13.30 12.95
N PHE A 64 -10.41 12.66 12.71
CA PHE A 64 -10.65 11.30 13.18
C PHE A 64 -9.70 10.30 12.51
N ILE A 65 -9.41 10.48 11.22
CA ILE A 65 -8.46 9.64 10.50
C ILE A 65 -7.06 9.84 11.06
N ASP A 66 -6.68 11.09 11.32
CA ASP A 66 -5.36 11.42 11.88
C ASP A 66 -5.17 10.81 13.28
N ASP A 67 -6.22 10.75 14.10
CA ASP A 67 -6.21 10.11 15.42
C ASP A 67 -6.14 8.57 15.33
N VAL A 68 -6.88 7.99 14.38
CA VAL A 68 -7.06 6.53 14.27
C VAL A 68 -5.92 5.87 13.50
N LYS A 69 -5.33 6.54 12.50
CA LYS A 69 -4.29 5.96 11.63
C LYS A 69 -3.05 5.54 12.41
N ASP A 70 -2.77 6.18 13.55
CA ASP A 70 -1.60 5.86 14.39
C ASP A 70 -1.92 4.78 15.44
N GLN A 71 -3.19 4.38 15.55
CA GLN A 71 -3.69 3.37 16.48
C GLN A 71 -4.02 2.03 15.83
N VAL A 72 -3.89 1.91 14.50
CA VAL A 72 -4.09 0.62 13.80
C VAL A 72 -2.82 -0.21 13.87
N ASP A 73 -2.98 -1.53 13.98
CA ASP A 73 -1.84 -2.44 13.95
C ASP A 73 -1.12 -2.32 12.60
N GLY A 74 0.19 -2.08 12.64
CA GLY A 74 0.97 -1.88 11.41
C GLY A 74 0.82 -0.48 10.80
N ALA A 75 0.36 0.52 11.56
CA ALA A 75 0.29 1.94 11.15
C ALA A 75 1.56 2.44 10.43
N VAL A 76 2.75 2.07 10.92
CA VAL A 76 4.03 2.47 10.30
C VAL A 76 4.13 1.99 8.84
N ARG A 77 3.48 0.87 8.51
CA ARG A 77 3.48 0.30 7.16
C ARG A 77 2.34 0.81 6.30
N ILE A 78 1.27 1.38 6.87
CA ILE A 78 0.22 2.04 6.10
C ILE A 78 0.72 3.36 5.50
N GLY A 79 1.69 4.04 6.13
CA GLY A 79 2.33 5.24 5.60
C GLY A 79 1.38 6.45 5.53
N ASN A 80 1.60 7.34 4.55
CA ASN A 80 0.83 8.56 4.40
C ASN A 80 -0.52 8.27 3.72
N VAL A 81 -1.57 8.16 4.52
CA VAL A 81 -2.95 7.95 4.04
C VAL A 81 -3.55 9.28 3.61
N ARG A 82 -3.93 9.38 2.35
CA ARG A 82 -4.76 10.47 1.84
C ARG A 82 -6.22 10.06 1.93
N TYR A 83 -7.00 10.87 2.64
CA TYR A 83 -8.41 10.62 2.88
C TYR A 83 -9.26 11.61 2.10
N ARG A 84 -10.30 11.12 1.41
CA ARG A 84 -11.03 11.88 0.39
C ARG A 84 -12.45 12.28 0.76
N ALA A 85 -12.92 12.01 1.98
CA ALA A 85 -14.34 12.17 2.30
C ALA A 85 -14.92 13.56 2.00
N LEU A 86 -14.12 14.62 2.09
CA LEU A 86 -14.55 15.98 1.79
C LEU A 86 -15.01 16.17 0.33
N TRP A 87 -14.44 15.40 -0.60
CA TRP A 87 -14.74 15.51 -2.04
C TRP A 87 -15.76 14.46 -2.51
N ILE A 88 -16.24 13.60 -1.62
CA ILE A 88 -17.19 12.52 -1.95
C ILE A 88 -18.61 13.01 -1.68
N GLY A 89 -19.41 13.11 -2.74
CA GLY A 89 -20.82 13.47 -2.64
C GLY A 89 -21.70 12.35 -2.04
N PRO A 90 -22.90 12.67 -1.52
CA PRO A 90 -23.81 11.72 -0.87
C PRO A 90 -24.37 10.62 -1.79
N GLY A 91 -24.21 10.74 -3.11
CA GLY A 91 -24.60 9.72 -4.11
C GLY A 91 -23.42 9.05 -4.80
N ALA A 92 -22.20 9.15 -4.25
CA ALA A 92 -21.03 8.52 -4.84
C ALA A 92 -21.16 6.99 -4.84
N PRO A 93 -20.76 6.29 -5.92
CA PRO A 93 -20.76 4.84 -5.99
C PRO A 93 -19.92 4.20 -4.89
N ASP A 94 -20.31 3.02 -4.42
CA ASP A 94 -19.59 2.27 -3.38
C ASP A 94 -18.13 1.94 -3.74
N GLU A 95 -17.84 1.86 -5.04
CA GLU A 95 -16.51 1.65 -5.60
C GLU A 95 -15.60 2.90 -5.55
N THR A 96 -16.11 4.04 -5.08
CA THR A 96 -15.33 5.28 -5.01
C THR A 96 -14.18 5.13 -4.02
N ILE A 97 -12.99 5.57 -4.40
CA ILE A 97 -11.83 5.62 -3.50
C ILE A 97 -12.14 6.57 -2.35
N LEU A 98 -12.19 6.05 -1.12
CA LEU A 98 -12.35 6.81 0.11
C LEU A 98 -11.01 7.23 0.70
N ALA A 99 -10.03 6.32 0.71
CA ALA A 99 -8.69 6.60 1.20
C ALA A 99 -7.65 5.84 0.39
N TYR A 100 -6.43 6.33 0.34
CA TYR A 100 -5.34 5.61 -0.32
C TYR A 100 -3.99 5.96 0.28
N SER A 101 -3.03 5.03 0.19
CA SER A 101 -1.62 5.29 0.46
C SER A 101 -0.75 4.73 -0.65
N GLU A 102 0.24 5.52 -1.07
CA GLU A 102 1.30 5.07 -1.97
C GLU A 102 2.28 4.13 -1.25
N LYS A 103 2.76 3.12 -1.96
CA LYS A 103 3.81 2.19 -1.55
C LYS A 103 4.82 2.04 -2.68
N ARG A 104 6.03 2.53 -2.41
CA ARG A 104 7.17 2.41 -3.31
C ARG A 104 8.06 1.26 -2.87
N HIS A 105 8.48 0.44 -3.81
CA HIS A 105 9.36 -0.71 -3.63
C HIS A 105 10.62 -0.57 -4.50
N PRO A 106 11.49 0.43 -4.21
CA PRO A 106 12.62 0.79 -5.09
C PRO A 106 13.69 -0.31 -5.26
N SER A 107 13.71 -1.31 -4.39
CA SER A 107 14.70 -2.39 -4.37
C SER A 107 14.11 -3.78 -4.62
N SER A 108 12.91 -3.85 -5.20
CA SER A 108 12.15 -5.09 -5.39
C SER A 108 11.78 -5.31 -6.86
N PHE A 109 11.39 -6.53 -7.18
CA PHE A 109 10.67 -6.84 -8.43
C PHE A 109 9.15 -6.63 -8.30
N LEU A 110 8.67 -6.21 -7.13
CA LEU A 110 7.27 -5.82 -6.96
C LEU A 110 7.08 -4.39 -7.44
N ASP A 111 6.08 -4.20 -8.30
CA ASP A 111 5.72 -2.88 -8.81
C ASP A 111 5.20 -1.96 -7.71
N ASP A 112 5.56 -0.68 -7.83
CA ASP A 112 4.97 0.39 -7.02
C ASP A 112 3.44 0.42 -7.18
N GLY A 113 2.75 0.67 -6.08
CA GLY A 113 1.30 0.68 -6.10
C GLY A 113 0.67 1.44 -4.95
N PHE A 114 -0.64 1.34 -4.89
CA PHE A 114 -1.46 2.02 -3.91
C PHE A 114 -2.29 0.99 -3.16
N VAL A 115 -2.29 1.11 -1.83
CA VAL A 115 -3.31 0.47 -1.01
C VAL A 115 -4.51 1.41 -1.01
N VAL A 116 -5.64 0.92 -1.47
CA VAL A 116 -6.86 1.69 -1.69
C VAL A 116 -7.96 1.16 -0.79
N LEU A 117 -8.65 2.07 -0.12
CA LEU A 117 -9.88 1.83 0.62
C LEU A 117 -11.04 2.43 -0.18
N ARG A 118 -12.06 1.62 -0.46
CA ARG A 118 -13.29 2.06 -1.13
C ARG A 118 -14.39 2.44 -0.13
N LEU A 119 -15.47 3.06 -0.60
CA LEU A 119 -16.58 3.52 0.25
C LEU A 119 -17.36 2.38 0.92
N ASP A 120 -17.39 1.19 0.30
CA ASP A 120 -17.93 -0.04 0.90
C ASP A 120 -17.02 -0.65 1.99
N GLY A 121 -15.82 -0.07 2.19
CA GLY A 121 -14.81 -0.56 3.12
C GLY A 121 -13.93 -1.69 2.57
N SER A 122 -14.09 -2.07 1.30
CA SER A 122 -13.18 -3.00 0.65
C SER A 122 -11.79 -2.37 0.50
N VAL A 123 -10.76 -3.19 0.69
CA VAL A 123 -9.37 -2.80 0.55
C VAL A 123 -8.72 -3.61 -0.53
N GLU A 124 -8.06 -2.93 -1.45
CA GLU A 124 -7.36 -3.55 -2.56
C GLU A 124 -6.00 -2.91 -2.79
N TRP A 125 -5.17 -3.63 -3.52
CA TRP A 125 -3.93 -3.09 -4.06
C TRP A 125 -4.12 -2.77 -5.53
N LEU A 126 -3.89 -1.51 -5.91
CA LEU A 126 -3.89 -1.09 -7.30
C LEU A 126 -2.47 -0.76 -7.78
N PRO A 127 -2.04 -1.29 -8.93
CA PRO A 127 -0.85 -0.81 -9.61
C PRO A 127 -0.94 0.69 -9.89
N SER A 128 0.19 1.39 -9.83
CA SER A 128 0.23 2.86 -9.96
C SER A 128 -0.49 3.40 -11.20
N ALA A 129 -0.36 2.75 -12.35
CA ALA A 129 -1.03 3.17 -13.58
C ALA A 129 -2.56 3.03 -13.49
N GLN A 130 -3.04 1.90 -12.96
CA GLN A 130 -4.48 1.65 -12.79
C GLN A 130 -5.09 2.60 -11.77
N PHE A 131 -4.39 2.83 -10.66
CA PHE A 131 -4.82 3.79 -9.65
C PHE A 131 -4.96 5.20 -10.24
N ARG A 132 -3.96 5.69 -10.99
CA ARG A 132 -4.00 7.02 -11.60
C ARG A 132 -5.17 7.15 -12.60
N ALA A 133 -5.41 6.12 -13.40
CA ALA A 133 -6.54 6.10 -14.34
C ALA A 133 -7.88 6.15 -13.60
N LEU A 134 -8.05 5.36 -12.54
CA LEU A 134 -9.28 5.29 -11.76
C LEU A 134 -9.50 6.54 -10.89
N LEU A 135 -8.45 7.12 -10.32
CA LEU A 135 -8.58 8.37 -9.58
C LEU A 135 -8.96 9.52 -10.53
N ALA A 136 -8.37 9.57 -11.73
CA ALA A 136 -8.71 10.61 -12.72
C ALA A 136 -10.19 10.62 -13.12
N THR A 137 -10.86 9.46 -13.12
CA THR A 137 -12.31 9.39 -13.42
C THR A 137 -13.19 9.71 -12.22
N GLN A 138 -12.72 9.46 -10.99
CA GLN A 138 -13.50 9.65 -9.75
C GLN A 138 -13.21 10.97 -9.03
N ARG A 139 -12.34 11.81 -9.59
CA ARG A 139 -11.86 13.01 -8.93
C ARG A 139 -12.83 14.17 -9.13
N ALA A 140 -13.08 14.91 -8.06
CA ALA A 140 -13.79 16.18 -8.15
C ALA A 140 -12.83 17.25 -8.72
N ASP A 141 -13.36 18.18 -9.52
CA ASP A 141 -12.56 19.25 -10.15
C ASP A 141 -11.77 20.11 -9.14
N SER A 142 -12.21 20.15 -7.89
CA SER A 142 -11.62 20.91 -6.78
C SER A 142 -10.65 20.12 -5.89
N GLU A 143 -10.47 18.82 -6.14
CA GLU A 143 -9.49 18.00 -5.42
C GLU A 143 -8.09 18.29 -5.97
N ASP A 144 -7.07 18.49 -5.12
CA ASP A 144 -5.70 18.90 -5.51
C ASP A 144 -4.97 17.78 -6.28
N PRO A 145 -4.14 18.05 -7.31
CA PRO A 145 -3.42 17.00 -8.01
C PRO A 145 -2.44 16.30 -7.08
N LEU A 146 -2.22 15.01 -7.35
CA LEU A 146 -1.09 14.25 -6.82
C LEU A 146 0.22 14.87 -7.34
N ASP A 147 0.59 16.06 -6.87
CA ASP A 147 1.93 16.63 -6.88
C ASP A 147 1.92 18.05 -6.28
N LYS A 148 2.41 18.17 -5.04
CA LYS A 148 3.53 19.08 -4.80
C LYS A 148 4.69 18.22 -4.30
N PRO A 149 5.92 18.48 -4.80
CA PRO A 149 7.12 17.71 -4.49
C PRO A 149 7.43 17.67 -2.98
#